data_AF-A0A2D9HG80-F1
#
_entry.id   AF-A0A2D9HG80-F1
#
_cell.length_a   1.000
_cell.length_b   1.000
_cell.length_c   1.000
_cell.angle_alpha   90.00
_cell.angle_beta   90.00
_cell.angle_gamma   90.00
#
_symmetry.space_group_name_H-M   'P 1'
#
loop_
_entity.id
_entity.type
_entity.pdbx_description
1 polymer ?
#
loop_
_entity_poly.entity_id
_entity_poly.type
_entity_poly.pdbx_seq_one_letter_code
_entity_poly.pdbx_strand_id
1 'polypeptide(L)'
;MSRPCRSPACHDGIKQIWEACDDGNMDNTDACVDECVRSSCGDGYVEAGVEQCDPAADNGPMICDDQCRIQQCGDCSLDGDEACDGGNDNDGDAGTVTDS
;
A
#
# COMPACT_ATOMS: atom_id res chain seq x y z
N MET A 1 -8.28 12.10 -40.93
CA MET A 1 -7.34 12.19 -39.80
C MET A 1 -6.79 10.81 -39.53
N SER A 2 -5.50 10.57 -39.81
CA SER A 2 -4.84 9.35 -39.32
C SER A 2 -4.66 9.50 -37.82
N ARG A 3 -5.37 8.67 -37.04
CA ARG A 3 -5.00 8.46 -35.64
C ARG A 3 -3.66 7.71 -35.70
N PRO A 4 -2.54 8.29 -35.25
CA PRO A 4 -1.30 7.54 -35.21
C PRO A 4 -1.56 6.28 -34.37
N CYS A 5 -1.05 5.13 -34.81
CA CYS A 5 -1.05 3.95 -33.94
C CYS A 5 -0.33 4.38 -32.66
N ARG A 6 -1.08 4.46 -31.56
CA ARG A 6 -0.51 4.74 -30.24
C ARG A 6 0.37 3.54 -29.93
N SER A 7 1.65 3.77 -29.62
CA SER A 7 2.49 2.70 -29.10
C SER A 7 1.80 2.14 -27.87
N PRO A 8 1.62 0.81 -27.79
CA PRO A 8 0.97 0.23 -26.65
C PRO A 8 1.81 0.52 -25.40
N ALA A 9 1.17 1.02 -24.37
CA ALA A 9 1.81 1.43 -23.14
C ALA A 9 0.85 1.22 -21.98
N CYS A 10 1.41 0.97 -20.81
CA CYS A 10 0.60 0.92 -19.61
C CYS A 10 -0.12 2.26 -19.38
N HIS A 11 -1.36 2.19 -18.90
CA HIS A 11 -2.23 3.33 -18.61
C HIS A 11 -2.66 4.10 -19.88
N ASP A 12 -2.75 3.41 -21.02
CA ASP A 12 -3.18 4.02 -22.29
C ASP A 12 -4.69 3.88 -22.56
N GLY A 13 -5.42 3.24 -21.65
CA GLY A 13 -6.84 2.98 -21.71
C GLY A 13 -7.18 1.73 -22.53
N ILE A 14 -6.18 0.92 -22.91
CA ILE A 14 -6.35 -0.26 -23.75
C ILE A 14 -5.52 -1.42 -23.17
N LYS A 15 -6.17 -2.27 -22.37
CA LYS A 15 -5.56 -3.49 -21.82
C LYS A 15 -4.97 -4.39 -22.90
N GLN A 16 -3.65 -4.53 -22.89
CA GLN A 16 -2.90 -5.41 -23.78
C GLN A 16 -2.81 -6.86 -23.24
N ILE A 17 -2.23 -7.75 -24.04
CA ILE A 17 -2.08 -9.17 -23.66
C ILE A 17 -1.03 -9.39 -22.57
N TRP A 18 0.00 -8.55 -22.49
CA TRP A 18 1.05 -8.65 -21.46
C TRP A 18 0.71 -7.88 -20.18
N GLU A 19 -0.34 -7.06 -20.19
CA GLU A 19 -0.79 -6.27 -19.04
C GLU A 19 -1.83 -7.05 -18.23
N ALA A 20 -1.73 -7.01 -16.90
CA ALA A 20 -2.72 -7.63 -16.03
C ALA A 20 -4.00 -6.78 -15.92
N CYS A 21 -3.85 -5.46 -16.03
CA CYS A 21 -4.90 -4.43 -16.02
C CYS A 21 -4.48 -3.25 -16.90
N ASP A 22 -5.44 -2.41 -17.29
CA ASP A 22 -5.21 -1.05 -17.80
C ASP A 22 -6.53 -0.31 -17.58
N ASP A 23 -6.46 0.77 -16.83
CA ASP A 23 -7.59 1.60 -16.41
C ASP A 23 -7.51 3.03 -17.01
N GLY A 24 -6.41 3.32 -17.73
CA GLY A 24 -6.19 4.55 -18.48
C GLY A 24 -5.75 5.76 -17.67
N ASN A 25 -5.29 5.59 -16.42
CA ASN A 25 -4.81 6.68 -15.57
C ASN A 25 -3.46 6.30 -14.90
N MET A 26 -2.71 7.25 -14.32
CA MET A 26 -1.42 6.95 -13.65
C MET A 26 -1.54 6.99 -12.12
N ASP A 27 -2.68 6.60 -11.59
CA ASP A 27 -3.04 6.64 -10.17
C ASP A 27 -2.85 5.26 -9.56
N ASN A 28 -1.79 5.10 -8.77
CA ASN A 28 -1.53 3.83 -8.08
C ASN A 28 -2.44 3.63 -6.85
N THR A 29 -3.43 4.49 -6.62
CA THR A 29 -4.41 4.31 -5.54
C THR A 29 -5.64 3.52 -5.97
N ASP A 30 -5.63 2.91 -7.15
CA ASP A 30 -6.70 2.03 -7.61
C ASP A 30 -6.20 0.60 -7.90
N ALA A 31 -7.08 -0.22 -8.47
CA ALA A 31 -6.81 -1.64 -8.69
C ALA A 31 -5.73 -1.91 -9.76
N CYS A 32 -5.27 -0.89 -10.49
CA CYS A 32 -4.22 -0.98 -11.49
C CYS A 32 -3.07 -0.04 -11.16
N VAL A 33 -1.96 -0.62 -10.71
CA VAL A 33 -0.77 0.15 -10.34
C VAL A 33 0.23 0.19 -11.50
N ASP A 34 1.31 0.93 -11.28
CA ASP A 34 2.46 1.00 -12.15
C ASP A 34 2.88 -0.37 -12.71
N GLU A 35 3.39 -0.33 -13.95
CA GLU A 35 3.71 -1.53 -14.74
C GLU A 35 2.48 -2.38 -15.12
N CYS A 36 1.25 -1.88 -14.93
CA CYS A 36 -0.01 -2.52 -15.33
C CYS A 36 -0.21 -3.87 -14.65
N VAL A 37 0.14 -3.89 -13.37
CA VAL A 37 -0.06 -4.99 -12.44
C VAL A 37 -1.28 -4.65 -11.59
N ARG A 38 -2.00 -5.68 -11.13
CA ARG A 38 -3.09 -5.45 -10.18
C ARG A 38 -2.51 -5.08 -8.82
N SER A 39 -3.16 -4.15 -8.15
CA SER A 39 -2.91 -3.87 -6.74
C SER A 39 -2.96 -5.16 -5.92
N SER A 40 -2.08 -5.24 -4.93
CA SER A 40 -2.08 -6.31 -3.94
C SER A 40 -1.39 -5.86 -2.67
N CYS A 41 -1.94 -6.25 -1.53
CA CYS A 41 -1.33 -5.97 -0.24
C CYS A 41 0.15 -6.36 -0.16
N GLY A 42 0.97 -5.37 0.17
CA GLY A 42 2.43 -5.44 0.23
C GLY A 42 3.13 -5.13 -1.10
N ASP A 43 2.46 -4.49 -2.05
CA ASP A 43 3.03 -4.06 -3.33
C ASP A 43 3.65 -2.65 -3.29
N GLY A 44 3.47 -1.94 -2.17
CA GLY A 44 4.01 -0.61 -1.95
C GLY A 44 3.05 0.53 -2.32
N TYR A 45 1.82 0.22 -2.72
CA TYR A 45 0.76 1.18 -3.00
C TYR A 45 -0.48 0.87 -2.15
N VAL A 46 -1.31 1.88 -1.89
CA VAL A 46 -2.54 1.69 -1.09
C VAL A 46 -3.74 1.83 -2.01
N GLU A 47 -4.46 0.74 -2.25
CA GLU A 47 -5.71 0.76 -3.03
C GLU A 47 -6.85 1.43 -2.23
N ALA A 48 -7.28 2.60 -2.70
CA ALA A 48 -8.31 3.40 -2.06
C ALA A 48 -9.65 2.67 -1.98
N GLY A 49 -10.12 2.42 -0.76
CA GLY A 49 -11.41 1.78 -0.50
C GLY A 49 -11.36 0.25 -0.47
N VAL A 50 -10.20 -0.35 -0.73
CA VAL A 50 -9.94 -1.79 -0.53
C VAL A 50 -8.95 -1.99 0.62
N GLU A 51 -7.86 -1.24 0.61
CA GLU A 51 -6.79 -1.28 1.60
C GLU A 51 -6.85 -0.06 2.51
N GLN A 52 -6.55 -0.24 3.79
CA GLN A 52 -6.47 0.88 4.74
C GLN A 52 -5.04 1.42 4.86
N CYS A 53 -4.07 0.61 4.48
CA CYS A 53 -2.63 0.84 4.49
C CYS A 53 -1.96 -0.24 3.63
N ASP A 54 -0.66 -0.14 3.36
CA ASP A 54 0.13 -1.20 2.69
C ASP A 54 1.47 -1.42 3.40
N PRO A 55 1.84 -2.64 3.83
CA PRO A 55 3.03 -2.87 4.65
C PRO A 55 4.36 -2.57 3.94
N ALA A 56 4.38 -2.45 2.61
CA ALA A 56 5.53 -2.03 1.81
C ALA A 56 5.50 -0.54 1.43
N ALA A 57 4.43 0.20 1.78
CA ALA A 57 4.29 1.63 1.58
C ALA A 57 4.66 2.45 2.83
N ASP A 58 4.89 3.76 2.64
CA ASP A 58 4.99 4.71 3.75
C ASP A 58 3.59 5.10 4.23
N ASN A 59 3.11 4.43 5.30
CA ASN A 59 1.81 4.71 5.93
C ASN A 59 1.87 5.81 7.00
N GLY A 60 2.99 6.54 7.10
CA GLY A 60 3.24 7.45 8.21
C GLY A 60 3.28 6.69 9.55
N PRO A 61 2.59 7.17 10.61
CA PRO A 61 2.66 6.57 11.95
C PRO A 61 1.80 5.30 12.12
N MET A 62 1.05 4.89 11.09
CA MET A 62 0.15 3.75 11.17
C MET A 62 0.89 2.45 10.87
N ILE A 63 0.54 1.37 11.57
CA ILE A 63 1.04 0.03 11.29
C ILE A 63 0.06 -0.68 10.38
N CYS A 64 0.58 -1.42 9.42
CA CYS A 64 -0.20 -2.24 8.54
C CYS A 64 0.02 -3.73 8.81
N ASP A 65 -1.06 -4.50 8.94
CA ASP A 65 -0.98 -5.97 8.98
C ASP A 65 -0.76 -6.57 7.58
N ASP A 66 -0.56 -7.89 7.51
CA ASP A 66 -0.39 -8.62 6.25
C ASP A 66 -1.68 -8.75 5.42
N GLN A 67 -2.81 -8.25 5.96
CA GLN A 67 -4.11 -8.16 5.30
C GLN A 67 -4.47 -6.72 4.91
N CYS A 68 -3.51 -5.79 4.96
CA CYS A 68 -3.66 -4.38 4.61
C CYS A 68 -4.73 -3.63 5.42
N ARG A 69 -4.83 -3.99 6.69
CA ARG A 69 -5.66 -3.32 7.69
C ARG A 69 -4.77 -2.57 8.67
N ILE A 70 -5.28 -1.44 9.13
CA ILE A 70 -4.61 -0.68 10.18
C ILE A 70 -4.70 -1.50 11.47
N GLN A 71 -3.55 -1.92 11.97
CA GLN A 71 -3.46 -2.44 13.32
C GLN A 71 -3.54 -1.25 14.28
N GLN A 72 -4.56 -1.21 15.14
CA GLN A 72 -4.64 -0.17 16.18
C GLN A 72 -3.61 -0.50 17.27
N CYS A 73 -2.66 0.40 17.52
CA CYS A 73 -1.82 0.29 18.71
C CYS A 73 -2.54 0.92 19.91
N GLY A 74 -2.56 0.23 21.06
CA GLY A 74 -3.08 0.79 22.32
C GLY A 74 -4.19 0.02 23.04
N ASP A 75 -4.37 -1.28 22.79
CA ASP A 75 -5.29 -2.16 23.56
C ASP A 75 -4.56 -3.11 24.52
N CYS A 76 -3.27 -2.84 24.77
CA CYS A 76 -2.38 -3.53 25.72
C CYS A 76 -2.32 -5.06 25.58
N SER A 77 -2.55 -5.59 24.38
CA SER A 77 -2.34 -6.99 24.04
C SER A 77 -1.15 -7.11 23.09
N LEU A 78 -0.30 -8.13 23.28
CA LEU A 78 0.76 -8.50 22.35
C LEU A 78 0.31 -9.77 21.64
N ASP A 79 -0.34 -9.63 20.49
CA ASP A 79 -0.68 -10.76 19.64
C ASP A 79 0.44 -11.00 18.63
N GLY A 80 1.31 -11.97 18.94
CA GLY A 80 2.07 -12.82 18.01
C GLY A 80 3.10 -12.18 17.06
N ASP A 81 2.71 -11.15 16.30
CA ASP A 81 3.44 -10.53 15.19
C ASP A 81 3.39 -8.98 15.24
N GLU A 82 3.11 -8.39 16.42
CA GLU A 82 2.98 -6.94 16.60
C GLU A 82 4.31 -6.21 16.83
N ALA A 83 4.59 -5.22 15.99
CA ALA A 83 5.73 -4.30 16.13
C ALA A 83 5.42 -3.02 16.92
N CYS A 84 4.32 -2.98 17.71
CA CYS A 84 4.02 -1.83 18.56
C CYS A 84 3.32 -2.18 19.89
N ASP A 85 4.09 -2.08 20.97
CA ASP A 85 3.66 -1.42 22.20
C ASP A 85 4.78 -0.48 22.67
N GLY A 86 4.59 0.81 22.42
CA GLY A 86 5.30 1.90 23.08
C GLY A 86 4.30 2.72 23.87
N GLY A 87 3.57 2.06 24.77
CA GLY A 87 2.63 2.68 25.68
C GLY A 87 3.26 3.89 26.36
N ASN A 88 2.62 5.05 26.22
CA ASN A 88 2.98 6.21 27.00
C ASN A 88 1.96 6.41 28.12
N ASP A 89 2.22 5.73 29.24
CA ASP A 89 1.74 6.19 30.55
C ASP A 89 2.85 7.05 31.19
N ASN A 90 3.03 8.27 30.66
CA ASN A 90 3.69 9.40 31.33
C ASN A 90 5.15 9.24 31.81
N ASP A 91 6.05 8.63 31.05
CA ASP A 91 7.49 8.75 31.33
C ASP A 91 8.26 9.14 30.06
N GLY A 92 9.02 10.24 30.18
CA GLY A 92 9.67 10.94 29.07
C GLY A 92 10.86 10.23 28.45
N ASP A 93 10.68 9.02 27.94
CA ASP A 93 11.66 8.34 27.10
C ASP A 93 10.98 7.77 25.85
N ALA A 94 10.98 8.56 24.77
CA ALA A 94 10.70 8.05 23.43
C ALA A 94 11.95 7.31 22.95
N GLY A 95 12.18 6.13 23.53
CA GLY A 95 13.23 5.20 23.14
C GLY A 95 12.90 4.56 21.80
N THR A 96 13.69 4.91 20.81
CA THR A 96 13.80 4.36 19.46
C THR A 96 13.27 2.94 19.27
N VAL A 97 12.34 2.77 18.33
CA VAL A 97 12.11 1.49 17.65
C VAL A 97 13.35 1.18 16.81
N THR A 98 14.30 0.46 17.40
CA THR A 98 15.35 -0.23 16.65
C THR A 98 15.10 -1.71 16.82
N ASP A 99 14.71 -2.37 15.72
CA ASP A 99 15.05 -3.76 15.56
C ASP A 99 16.59 -3.84 15.50
N SER A 100 17.15 -4.49 16.53
CA SER A 100 18.54 -4.92 16.70
C SER A 100 19.62 -3.87 17.04
#